data_AF-A0A1G1MK85-F1
#
_entry.id   AF-A0A1G1MK85-F1
#
_cell.length_a   1.000
_cell.length_b   1.000
_cell.length_c   1.000
_cell.angle_alpha   90.00
_cell.angle_beta   90.00
_cell.angle_gamma   90.00
#
_symmetry.space_group_name_H-M   'P 1'
#
loop_
_entity.id
_entity.type
_entity.pdbx_description
1 polymer ?
#
loop_
_entity_poly.entity_id
_entity_poly.type
_entity_poly.pdbx_seq_one_letter_code
_entity_poly.pdbx_strand_id
1 'polypeptide(L)' 'MVALIDQVRDKIQRLKMIRQQLGWSEETCAHHLGVTYSTLNRWERGASLPKSQVVLKAIAHFIAKYEHQRSERG' A
#
# COMPACT_ATOMS: atom_id res chain seq x y z
N MET A 1 11.83 -18.93 -1.64
CA MET A 1 11.05 -17.93 -2.42
C MET A 1 9.68 -17.60 -1.83
N VAL A 2 9.09 -18.41 -0.95
CA VAL A 2 7.72 -18.20 -0.41
C VAL A 2 7.62 -17.01 0.57
N ALA A 3 8.64 -16.80 1.42
CA ALA A 3 8.64 -15.73 2.43
C ALA A 3 8.59 -14.31 1.83
N LEU A 4 9.24 -14.07 0.68
CA LEU A 4 9.27 -12.74 0.06
C LEU A 4 7.88 -12.35 -0.48
N ILE A 5 7.15 -13.32 -1.03
CA ILE A 5 5.80 -13.10 -1.57
C ILE A 5 4.82 -12.77 -0.45
N ASP A 6 4.94 -13.47 0.68
CA ASP A 6 4.11 -13.24 1.87
C ASP A 6 4.34 -11.84 2.46
N GLN A 7 5.61 -11.41 2.55
CA GLN A 7 5.99 -10.07 3.00
C GLN A 7 5.40 -8.95 2.11
N VAL A 8 5.39 -9.14 0.80
CA VAL A 8 4.77 -8.14 -0.11
C VAL A 8 3.26 -8.10 0.09
N ARG A 9 2.61 -9.26 0.27
CA ARG A 9 1.16 -9.34 0.50
C ARG A 9 0.75 -8.63 1.79
N ASP A 10 1.48 -8.84 2.88
CA ASP A 10 1.24 -8.15 4.16
C ASP A 10 1.29 -6.62 4.00
N LYS A 11 2.33 -6.11 3.32
CA LYS A 11 2.45 -4.67 3.02
C LYS A 11 1.26 -4.14 2.23
N ILE A 12 0.74 -4.89 1.25
CA ILE A 12 -0.45 -4.48 0.50
C ILE A 12 -1.70 -4.48 1.40
N GLN A 13 -1.86 -5.44 2.30
CA GLN A 13 -2.97 -5.42 3.27
C GLN A 13 -2.87 -4.21 4.20
N ARG A 14 -1.66 -3.89 4.69
CA ARG A 14 -1.45 -2.72 5.55
C ARG A 14 -1.74 -1.41 4.84
N LEU A 15 -1.30 -1.29 3.58
CA LEU A 15 -1.61 -0.17 2.72
C LEU A 15 -3.13 0.03 2.58
N LYS A 16 -3.85 -1.05 2.28
CA LYS A 16 -5.32 -1.05 2.14
C LYS A 16 -6.01 -0.61 3.43
N MET A 17 -5.57 -1.11 4.58
CA MET A 17 -6.10 -0.71 5.89
C MET A 17 -5.93 0.78 6.13
N ILE A 18 -4.71 1.31 5.94
CA ILE A 18 -4.43 2.75 6.11
C ILE A 18 -5.31 3.58 5.17
N ARG A 19 -5.40 3.19 3.90
CA ARG A 19 -6.25 3.85 2.90
C ARG A 19 -7.71 3.92 3.37
N GLN A 20 -8.27 2.81 3.86
CA GLN A 20 -9.64 2.76 4.37
C GLN A 20 -9.83 3.62 5.62
N GLN A 21 -8.86 3.64 6.53
CA GLN A 21 -8.90 4.47 7.74
C GLN A 21 -8.85 5.97 7.41
N LEU A 22 -8.15 6.36 6.35
CA LEU A 22 -8.12 7.73 5.84
C LEU A 22 -9.38 8.10 5.04
N GLY A 23 -10.28 7.15 4.77
CA GLY A 23 -11.46 7.37 3.92
C GLY A 23 -11.12 7.58 2.45
N TRP A 24 -9.95 7.12 2.00
CA TRP A 24 -9.46 7.37 0.65
C TRP A 24 -9.93 6.33 -0.35
N SER A 25 -10.31 6.80 -1.54
CA SER A 25 -10.52 5.95 -2.70
C SER A 25 -9.21 5.31 -3.17
N GLU A 26 -9.32 4.19 -3.88
CA GLU A 26 -8.17 3.55 -4.53
C GLU A 26 -7.48 4.50 -5.51
N GLU A 27 -8.22 5.33 -6.24
CA GLU A 27 -7.66 6.34 -7.15
C GLU A 27 -6.78 7.36 -6.42
N THR A 28 -7.27 7.90 -5.30
CA THR A 28 -6.53 8.85 -4.46
C THR A 28 -5.24 8.21 -3.94
N CYS A 29 -5.33 6.99 -3.40
CA CYS A 29 -4.16 6.27 -2.90
C CYS A 29 -3.16 5.93 -4.01
N ALA A 30 -3.65 5.50 -5.18
CA ALA A 30 -2.82 5.21 -6.34
C ALA A 30 -2.06 6.45 -6.82
N HIS A 31 -2.72 7.61 -6.83
CA HIS A 31 -2.07 8.89 -7.15
C HIS A 31 -0.93 9.21 -6.18
N HIS A 32 -1.13 9.02 -4.87
CA HIS A 32 -0.08 9.20 -3.87
C HIS A 32 1.10 8.23 -4.02
N LEU A 33 0.85 7.02 -4.54
CA LEU A 33 1.88 6.01 -4.79
C LEU A 33 2.54 6.14 -6.17
N GLY A 34 2.07 7.05 -7.03
CA GLY A 34 2.57 7.21 -8.40
C GLY A 34 2.21 6.06 -9.33
N VAL A 35 1.07 5.39 -9.10
CA VAL A 35 0.60 4.24 -9.88
C VAL A 35 -0.81 4.48 -10.37
N THR A 36 -1.27 3.66 -11.32
CA THR A 36 -2.66 3.75 -11.79
C THR A 36 -3.62 3.06 -10.83
N TYR A 37 -4.87 3.51 -10.81
CA TYR A 37 -5.97 2.85 -10.10
C TYR A 37 -6.02 1.34 -10.36
N SER A 38 -6.00 0.95 -11.64
CA SER A 38 -6.07 -0.45 -12.07
C SER A 38 -4.91 -1.29 -11.51
N THR A 39 -3.76 -0.67 -11.30
CA THR A 39 -2.58 -1.31 -10.71
C THR A 39 -2.80 -1.58 -9.22
N LEU A 40 -3.25 -0.56 -8.47
CA LEU A 40 -3.53 -0.71 -7.04
C LEU A 40 -4.68 -1.70 -6.78
N ASN A 41 -5.78 -1.60 -7.54
CA ASN A 41 -6.92 -2.51 -7.45
C ASN A 41 -6.51 -3.98 -7.65
N ARG A 42 -5.64 -4.26 -8.63
CA ARG A 42 -5.12 -5.62 -8.84
C ARG A 42 -4.29 -6.12 -7.65
N TRP A 43 -3.50 -5.25 -7.03
CA TRP A 43 -2.71 -5.61 -5.84
C TRP A 43 -3.62 -5.90 -4.65
N GLU A 44 -4.58 -5.03 -4.36
CA GLU A 44 -5.51 -5.20 -3.22
C GLU A 44 -6.40 -6.43 -3.37
N ARG A 45 -6.73 -6.83 -4.60
CA ARG A 45 -7.46 -8.08 -4.91
C ARG A 45 -6.57 -9.32 -4.97
N GLY A 46 -5.25 -9.17 -4.85
CA GLY A 46 -4.28 -10.27 -4.96
C GLY A 46 -4.12 -10.84 -6.37
N ALA A 47 -4.61 -10.14 -7.41
CA ALA A 47 -4.48 -10.55 -8.80
C ALA A 47 -3.05 -10.37 -9.34
N SER A 48 -2.28 -9.45 -8.76
CA SER A 48 -0.85 -9.28 -9.03
C SER A 48 -0.14 -8.71 -7.82
N LEU A 49 1.20 -8.72 -7.83
CA LEU A 49 2.03 -8.08 -6.81
C LEU A 49 2.96 -7.05 -7.45
N PRO A 50 3.34 -5.98 -6.72
CA PRO A 50 4.33 -5.02 -7.19
C PRO A 50 5.69 -5.71 -7.39
N LYS A 51 6.24 -5.59 -8.61
CA LYS A 51 7.55 -6.15 -8.98
C LYS A 51 8.68 -5.10 -8.95
N SER A 52 8.32 -3.82 -9.02
CA SER A 52 9.30 -2.73 -9.02
C SER A 52 9.74 -2.38 -7.60
N GLN A 53 11.06 -2.37 -7.38
CA GLN A 53 11.64 -1.99 -6.10
C GLN A 53 11.33 -0.53 -5.72
N VAL A 54 11.17 0.35 -6.70
CA VAL A 54 10.76 1.76 -6.49
C VAL A 54 9.37 1.83 -5.86
N VAL A 55 8.43 1.05 -6.40
CA VAL A 55 7.06 0.95 -5.89
C VAL A 55 7.04 0.33 -4.50
N LEU A 56 7.82 -0.73 -4.25
CA LEU A 56 7.91 -1.35 -2.93
C LEU A 56 8.41 -0.36 -1.87
N LYS A 57 9.39 0.48 -2.22
CA LYS A 57 9.85 1.58 -1.35
C LYS A 57 8.78 2.63 -1.12
N ALA A 58 8.03 3.01 -2.17
CA ALA A 58 6.93 3.95 -2.05
C ALA A 58 5.83 3.43 -1.09
N ILE A 59 5.46 2.16 -1.21
CA ILE A 59 4.51 1.50 -0.30
C ILE A 59 5.04 1.50 1.13
N ALA A 60 6.30 1.13 1.35
CA ALA A 60 6.90 1.11 2.68
C ALA A 60 6.93 2.51 3.32
N HIS A 61 7.31 3.53 2.55
CA HIS A 61 7.32 4.91 3.01
C HIS A 61 5.90 5.41 3.31
N PHE A 62 4.93 5.08 2.46
CA PHE A 62 3.52 5.39 2.72
C PHE A 62 3.06 4.82 4.05
N ILE A 63 3.30 3.52 4.28
CA ILE A 63 2.92 2.85 5.53
C ILE A 63 3.55 3.56 6.73
N ALA A 64 4.88 3.75 6.73
CA ALA A 64 5.58 4.42 7.83
C ALA A 64 5.03 5.83 8.10
N LYS A 65 4.79 6.61 7.04
CA LYS A 65 4.28 7.99 7.15
C LYS A 65 2.93 8.09 7.86
N TYR A 66 2.02 7.15 7.59
CA TYR A 66 0.66 7.20 8.12
C TYR A 66 0.48 6.36 9.40
N GLU A 67 1.37 5.42 9.69
CA GLU A 67 1.44 4.78 11.01
C GLU A 67 1.89 5.75 12.09
N HIS A 68 2.85 6.63 11.81
CA HIS A 68 3.31 7.63 12.79
C HIS A 68 2.26 8.69 13.12
N GLN A 69 1.47 9.14 12.15
CA GLN A 69 0.38 10.11 12.37
C GLN A 69 -0.73 9.59 13.30
N ARG A 70 -0.82 8.27 13.50
CA ARG A 70 -1.73 7.66 14.48
C ARG A 70 -1.31 7.95 15.92
N SER A 71 -0.01 8.08 16.19
CA SER A 71 0.53 8.22 17.55
C SER A 71 0.34 9.63 18.13
N GLU A 72 0.13 10.64 17.29
CA GLU A 72 0.03 12.05 17.72
C GLU A 72 -1.41 12.55 17.88
N ARG A 73 -2.41 11.70 17.61
CA ARG A 73 -3.85 12.01 17.79
C ARG A 73 -4.49 11.30 18.99
N GLY A 74 -3.67 10.75 19.88
CA GLY A 74 -4.10 10.09 21.12
C GLY A 74 -4.04 11.03 22.31
#